data_AF-A0A715ZED5-F1
#
_entry.id   AF-A0A715ZED5-F1
#
_cell.length_a   1.000
_cell.length_b   1.000
_cell.length_c   1.000
_cell.angle_alpha   90.00
_cell.angle_beta   90.00
_cell.angle_gamma   90.00
#
_symmetry.space_group_name_H-M   'P 1'
#
loop_
_entity.id
_entity.type
_entity.pdbx_description
1 polymer ?
#
loop_
_entity_poly.entity_id
_entity_poly.type
_entity_poly.pdbx_seq_one_letter_code
_entity_poly.pdbx_strand_id
1 'polypeptide(L)'
;AAQLEGSKAFTKDFLARHNIPTAEYQNFTEVEPALAYLREKGAPIVIKADGLAAGKGVIVAMTLEEAEAAVHDMLAGNAFGDAGHRIVIE
;
A
#
# COMPACT_ATOMS: atom_id res chain seq x y z
N ALA A 1 8.40 12.11 11.57
CA ALA A 1 7.08 12.64 11.16
C ALA A 1 6.03 12.26 12.20
N ALA A 2 4.95 13.03 12.33
CA ALA A 2 3.80 12.64 13.16
C ALA A 2 3.08 11.43 12.55
N GLN A 3 2.41 10.60 13.36
CA GLN A 3 1.87 9.30 12.90
C GLN A 3 0.85 9.40 11.75
N LEU A 4 -0.02 10.42 11.76
CA LEU A 4 -1.02 10.65 10.72
C LEU A 4 -0.43 10.94 9.32
N GLU A 5 0.83 11.36 9.25
CA GLU A 5 1.52 11.58 7.98
C GLU A 5 2.56 10.48 7.71
N GLY A 6 3.22 10.01 8.78
CA GLY A 6 4.31 9.05 8.69
C GLY A 6 3.87 7.61 8.41
N SER A 7 2.63 7.22 8.72
CA SER A 7 2.10 5.88 8.42
C SER A 7 0.75 5.97 7.71
N LYS A 8 0.74 5.56 6.45
CA LYS A 8 -0.47 5.47 5.62
C LYS A 8 -1.43 4.44 6.18
N ALA A 9 -0.88 3.34 6.69
CA ALA A 9 -1.67 2.29 7.32
C ALA A 9 -2.38 2.82 8.57
N PHE A 10 -1.65 3.50 9.47
CA PHE A 10 -2.24 4.13 10.65
C PHE A 10 -3.35 5.12 10.26
N THR A 11 -3.10 5.95 9.25
CA THR A 11 -4.05 6.96 8.79
C THR A 11 -5.31 6.31 8.23
N LYS A 12 -5.19 5.27 7.43
CA LYS A 12 -6.34 4.54 6.91
C LYS A 12 -7.17 3.91 8.03
N ASP A 13 -6.50 3.26 8.98
CA ASP A 13 -7.14 2.66 10.16
C ASP A 13 -7.80 3.73 11.05
N PHE A 14 -7.23 4.95 11.11
CA PHE A 14 -7.83 6.11 11.78
C PHE A 14 -9.09 6.60 11.06
N LEU A 15 -9.04 6.77 9.75
CA LEU A 15 -10.19 7.26 8.98
C LEU A 15 -11.36 6.28 9.07
N ALA A 16 -11.09 4.98 8.89
CA ALA A 16 -12.10 3.92 8.94
C ALA A 16 -12.80 3.85 10.31
N ARG A 17 -12.05 3.80 11.42
CA ARG A 17 -12.63 3.69 12.76
C ARG A 17 -13.44 4.93 13.20
N HIS A 18 -13.21 6.08 12.55
CA HIS A 18 -13.92 7.33 12.82
C HIS A 18 -15.00 7.65 11.77
N ASN A 19 -15.29 6.72 10.84
CA ASN A 19 -16.24 6.90 9.75
C ASN A 19 -15.95 8.15 8.88
N ILE A 20 -14.67 8.48 8.72
CA ILE A 20 -14.24 9.56 7.83
C ILE A 20 -14.08 8.97 6.42
N PRO A 21 -14.71 9.56 5.38
CA PRO A 21 -14.65 9.01 4.03
C PRO A 21 -13.21 8.81 3.54
N THR A 22 -12.93 7.61 3.04
CA THR A 22 -11.66 7.23 2.42
C THR A 22 -11.90 6.12 1.40
N ALA A 23 -10.96 5.92 0.47
CA ALA A 23 -11.02 4.77 -0.44
C ALA A 23 -11.00 3.46 0.35
N GLU A 24 -11.73 2.46 -0.15
CA GLU A 24 -11.59 1.07 0.32
C GLU A 24 -10.11 0.70 0.30
N TYR A 25 -9.63 0.00 1.32
CA TYR A 25 -8.22 -0.34 1.39
C TYR A 25 -8.01 -1.63 2.16
N GLN A 26 -6.87 -2.26 1.92
CA GLN A 26 -6.38 -3.33 2.75
C GLN A 26 -4.87 -3.22 2.92
N ASN A 27 -4.38 -3.64 4.09
CA ASN A 27 -2.97 -3.61 4.45
C ASN A 27 -2.35 -4.99 4.29
N PHE A 28 -1.11 -5.05 3.81
CA PHE A 28 -0.37 -6.31 3.64
C PHE A 28 1.08 -6.19 4.09
N THR A 29 1.60 -7.26 4.67
CA THR A 29 3.03 -7.46 4.97
C THR A 29 3.63 -8.62 4.20
N GLU A 30 2.78 -9.41 3.52
CA GLU A 30 3.15 -10.63 2.80
C GLU A 30 2.70 -10.52 1.34
N VAL A 31 3.51 -11.06 0.43
CA VAL A 31 3.29 -10.96 -1.02
C VAL A 31 2.03 -11.72 -1.45
N GLU A 32 1.90 -13.00 -1.09
CA GLU A 32 0.81 -13.84 -1.59
C GLU A 32 -0.60 -13.31 -1.24
N PRO A 33 -0.87 -12.89 0.02
CA PRO A 33 -2.15 -12.25 0.34
C PRO A 33 -2.41 -10.96 -0.44
N ALA A 34 -1.37 -10.16 -0.71
CA ALA A 34 -1.50 -8.95 -1.51
C ALA A 34 -1.85 -9.27 -2.98
N LEU A 35 -1.18 -10.25 -3.59
CA LEU A 35 -1.48 -10.69 -4.96
C LEU A 35 -2.90 -11.26 -5.09
N ALA A 36 -3.35 -12.02 -4.09
CA ALA A 36 -4.73 -12.52 -4.06
C ALA A 36 -5.75 -11.37 -4.06
N TYR A 37 -5.51 -10.33 -3.26
CA TYR A 37 -6.35 -9.14 -3.22
C TYR A 37 -6.33 -8.35 -4.54
N LEU A 38 -5.17 -8.21 -5.17
CA LEU A 38 -5.06 -7.59 -6.50
C LEU A 38 -5.89 -8.33 -7.56
N ARG A 39 -5.87 -9.67 -7.55
CA ARG A 39 -6.65 -10.50 -8.48
C ARG A 39 -8.16 -10.38 -8.24
N GLU A 40 -8.57 -10.17 -6.99
CA GLU A 40 -9.97 -9.92 -6.63
C GLU A 40 -10.43 -8.54 -7.10
N LYS A 41 -9.63 -7.49 -6.90
CA LYS A 41 -10.01 -6.10 -7.19
C LYS A 41 -9.80 -5.68 -8.65
N GLY A 42 -8.78 -6.21 -9.31
CA GLY A 42 -8.37 -5.79 -10.64
C GLY A 42 -7.67 -4.42 -10.66
N ALA A 43 -7.52 -3.86 -11.85
CA ALA A 43 -6.93 -2.54 -12.10
C ALA A 43 -7.97 -1.58 -12.73
N PRO A 44 -7.83 -0.24 -12.59
CA PRO A 44 -6.71 0.47 -11.96
C PRO A 44 -6.74 0.39 -10.44
N ILE A 45 -5.55 0.33 -9.83
CA ILE A 45 -5.39 0.19 -8.37
C ILE A 45 -4.12 0.89 -7.87
N VAL A 46 -4.13 1.34 -6.62
CA VAL A 46 -3.02 2.09 -6.04
C VAL A 46 -2.32 1.26 -4.98
N ILE A 47 -1.00 1.11 -5.12
CA ILE A 47 -0.12 0.41 -4.18
C ILE A 47 0.74 1.45 -3.50
N LYS A 48 0.74 1.47 -2.16
CA LYS A 48 1.49 2.45 -1.37
C LYS A 48 2.37 1.76 -0.34
N ALA A 49 3.65 2.09 -0.30
CA ALA A 49 4.52 1.70 0.80
C ALA A 49 4.14 2.48 2.06
N ASP A 50 4.00 1.78 3.18
CA ASP A 50 3.86 2.41 4.49
C ASP A 50 5.20 3.07 4.90
N GLY A 51 5.13 4.18 5.62
CA GLY A 51 6.29 5.03 5.89
C GLY A 51 6.46 6.21 4.93
N LEU A 52 7.55 6.96 5.12
CA LEU A 52 7.85 8.18 4.36
C LEU A 52 8.33 7.90 2.93
N ALA A 53 9.01 6.76 2.69
CA ALA A 53 9.44 6.27 1.39
C ALA A 53 10.06 7.34 0.45
N ALA A 54 10.65 8.39 1.00
CA ALA A 54 11.18 9.57 0.30
C ALA A 54 10.27 10.14 -0.82
N GLY A 55 8.94 10.06 -0.66
CA GLY A 55 7.97 10.51 -1.67
C GLY A 55 7.84 9.61 -2.90
N LYS A 56 8.49 8.43 -2.94
CA LYS A 56 8.44 7.46 -4.05
C LYS A 56 7.56 6.23 -3.74
N GLY A 57 6.95 6.18 -2.57
CA GLY A 57 6.19 5.01 -2.09
C GLY A 57 4.73 4.96 -2.55
N VAL A 58 4.38 5.48 -3.72
CA VAL A 58 3.01 5.40 -4.28
C VAL A 58 3.11 5.05 -5.75
N ILE A 59 2.44 3.97 -6.16
CA ILE A 59 2.33 3.52 -7.54
C ILE A 59 0.85 3.43 -7.89
N VAL A 60 0.46 4.06 -9.00
CA VAL A 60 -0.87 3.90 -9.61
C VAL A 60 -0.70 2.90 -10.75
N ALA A 61 -1.17 1.68 -10.56
CA ALA A 61 -1.06 0.62 -11.55
C ALA A 61 -2.31 0.61 -12.44
N MET A 62 -2.09 0.66 -13.75
CA MET A 62 -3.14 0.65 -14.77
C MET A 62 -3.45 -0.76 -15.26
N THR A 63 -2.57 -1.72 -14.97
CA THR A 63 -2.72 -3.14 -15.29
C THR A 63 -2.48 -4.00 -14.05
N LEU A 64 -2.98 -5.24 -14.08
CA LEU A 64 -2.74 -6.18 -12.97
C LEU A 64 -1.25 -6.52 -12.88
N GLU A 65 -0.57 -6.65 -14.02
CA GLU A 65 0.85 -6.94 -14.11
C GLU A 65 1.70 -5.83 -13.47
N GLU A 66 1.36 -4.56 -13.71
CA GLU A 66 1.99 -3.42 -13.03
C GLU A 66 1.77 -3.46 -11.51
N ALA A 67 0.58 -3.85 -11.08
CA ALA A 67 0.25 -3.94 -9.66
C ALA A 67 1.01 -5.08 -8.97
N GLU A 68 1.08 -6.26 -9.58
CA GLU A 68 1.82 -7.41 -9.04
C GLU A 68 3.32 -7.08 -8.95
N ALA A 69 3.90 -6.43 -9.97
CA ALA A 69 5.29 -5.96 -9.95
C ALA A 69 5.54 -4.98 -8.79
N ALA A 70 4.64 -4.01 -8.59
CA ALA A 70 4.74 -3.05 -7.50
C ALA A 70 4.72 -3.72 -6.11
N VAL A 71 3.87 -4.73 -5.91
CA VAL A 71 3.81 -5.51 -4.66
C VAL A 71 5.13 -6.21 -4.39
N HIS A 72 5.70 -6.90 -5.40
CA HIS A 72 6.98 -7.58 -5.27
C HIS A 72 8.10 -6.59 -4.92
N ASP A 73 8.20 -5.46 -5.62
CA ASP A 73 9.24 -4.46 -5.39
C ASP A 73 9.15 -3.85 -3.98
N MET A 74 7.92 -3.54 -3.52
CA MET A 74 7.71 -2.91 -2.22
C MET A 74 7.96 -3.87 -1.06
N LEU A 75 7.51 -5.13 -1.15
CA LEU A 75 7.62 -6.12 -0.07
C LEU A 75 8.94 -6.92 -0.08
N ALA A 76 9.75 -6.83 -1.14
CA ALA A 76 11.09 -7.43 -1.18
C ALA A 76 12.12 -6.76 -0.25
N GLY A 77 11.72 -5.72 0.51
CA GLY A 77 12.48 -5.16 1.63
C GLY A 77 13.66 -4.25 1.27
N ASN A 78 14.08 -4.20 0.00
CA ASN A 78 15.27 -3.42 -0.41
C ASN A 78 14.95 -2.09 -1.12
N ALA A 79 13.71 -1.87 -1.57
CA ALA A 79 13.40 -0.72 -2.42
C ALA A 79 13.29 0.61 -1.65
N PHE A 80 12.91 0.60 -0.36
CA PHE A 80 12.58 1.83 0.39
C PHE A 80 13.17 1.92 1.81
N GLY A 81 14.20 1.11 2.14
CA GLY A 81 14.83 1.10 3.47
C GLY A 81 13.89 0.54 4.54
N ASP A 82 13.78 1.19 5.70
CA ASP A 82 12.81 0.80 6.76
C ASP A 82 11.34 0.99 6.33
N ALA A 83 11.08 1.71 5.23
CA ALA A 83 9.77 1.78 4.59
C ALA A 83 9.60 0.61 3.61
N GLY A 84 8.38 0.08 3.46
CA GLY A 84 8.10 -1.05 2.55
C GLY A 84 7.90 -2.42 3.20
N HIS A 85 8.09 -2.56 4.52
CA HIS A 85 7.70 -3.80 5.24
C HIS A 85 6.18 -4.02 5.31
N ARG A 86 5.41 -2.98 5.03
CA ARG A 86 3.95 -2.99 4.94
C ARG A 86 3.54 -2.13 3.76
N ILE A 87 2.54 -2.59 3.03
CA ILE A 87 1.89 -1.82 1.96
C ILE A 87 0.42 -1.62 2.28
N VAL A 88 -0.14 -0.57 1.68
CA VAL A 88 -1.57 -0.29 1.59
C VAL A 88 -1.96 -0.42 0.13
N ILE A 89 -2.99 -1.21 -0.17
CA ILE A 89 -3.62 -1.28 -1.49
C ILE A 89 -4.99 -0.63 -1.39
N GLU A 90 -5.29 0.33 -2.27
CA GLU A 90 -6.58 1.05 -2.35
C GLU A 90 -7.05 1.29 -3.79
#